data_AF-A0AAN6W5A4-F1
#
_entry.id   AF-A0AAN6W5A4-F1
#
_cell.length_a   1.000
_cell.length_b   1.000
_cell.length_c   1.000
_cell.angle_alpha   90.00
_cell.angle_beta   90.00
_cell.angle_gamma   90.00
#
_symmetry.space_group_name_H-M   'P 1'
#
loop_
_entity.id
_entity.type
_entity.pdbx_description
1 polymer ?
#
loop_
_entity_poly.entity_id
_entity_poly.type
_entity_poly.pdbx_seq_one_letter_code
_entity_poly.pdbx_strand_id
1 'polypeptide(L)'
;MTSRSRYRLLLAVSCVLSTYSFLNHHKFPLNFNAFWPDQRQSSSRRPPPPSPVEERQQVPLASLESSFFTWSDPDAPPLPKPPYKPEAELSLPIPDPFPLLSEYPAPSRKFLLQHVPKPPKSHSKEEAPLLIGFTRNWPLLLQCLTSYIAAGWPPSSIYVVENTGTMFSNKQGQLTLQNPFYLNHTQLGMLGVNVIITPTLLTFAQLQNFYLWFVSPFAPLLLPRRLTAVKKRTALNRNWDYFFWSHQDLLVFSPPHDPSSTLYSNVLSVMQYLKSPAAPKWAHHFFAYDHLTLVNLPSVLSIGGWDTHIPFYSTDCDMYTRLMWAGFWQGESPEVGLIFDVKTPVDDVAALLSLPGHEAGFNGTVYEDVVELGEAMQEVKYNHSNDNSGRNTWQLRQRGGQEEPFYRDAAGFEVGTKMMIDLGRAVFAEKWGHRGCDIALMEGIESRDAWRLERDWEEGENGGEDGW
;
A
#
# COMPACT_ATOMS: atom_id res chain seq x y z
N MET A 1 -0.30 -45.32 -39.55
CA MET A 1 -0.26 -43.97 -40.17
C MET A 1 1.10 -43.34 -39.95
N THR A 2 1.79 -42.96 -41.02
CA THR A 2 3.12 -42.34 -40.93
C THR A 2 3.00 -40.89 -40.42
N SER A 3 4.10 -40.34 -39.86
CA SER A 3 4.15 -38.97 -39.30
C SER A 3 3.62 -37.91 -40.28
N ARG A 4 3.88 -38.09 -41.59
CA ARG A 4 3.35 -37.22 -42.67
C ARG A 4 1.82 -37.28 -42.81
N SER A 5 1.19 -38.43 -42.55
CA SER A 5 -0.28 -38.56 -42.59
C SER A 5 -0.96 -37.83 -41.42
N ARG A 6 -0.30 -37.77 -40.25
CA ARG A 6 -0.82 -37.05 -39.08
C ARG A 6 -0.77 -35.53 -39.27
N TYR A 7 0.30 -35.01 -39.86
CA TYR A 7 0.42 -33.59 -40.19
C TYR A 7 -0.62 -33.13 -41.21
N ARG A 8 -0.90 -33.94 -42.25
CA ARG A 8 -1.93 -33.61 -43.24
C ARG A 8 -3.34 -33.61 -42.64
N LEU A 9 -3.63 -34.53 -41.71
CA LEU A 9 -4.91 -34.58 -41.01
C LEU A 9 -5.09 -33.36 -40.08
N LEU A 10 -4.06 -32.99 -39.33
CA LEU A 10 -4.10 -31.82 -38.44
C LEU A 10 -4.26 -30.51 -39.24
N LEU A 11 -3.58 -30.38 -40.38
CA LEU A 11 -3.73 -29.21 -41.24
C LEU A 11 -5.15 -29.13 -41.83
N ALA A 12 -5.71 -30.26 -42.27
CA ALA A 12 -7.07 -30.33 -42.80
C ALA A 12 -8.12 -29.98 -41.74
N VAL A 13 -7.98 -30.48 -40.51
CA VAL A 13 -8.88 -30.17 -39.40
C VAL A 13 -8.77 -28.69 -39.02
N SER A 14 -7.57 -28.12 -39.00
CA SER A 14 -7.38 -26.69 -38.72
C SER A 14 -8.03 -25.81 -39.79
N CYS A 15 -7.89 -26.16 -41.08
CA CYS A 15 -8.52 -25.41 -42.16
C CYS A 15 -10.06 -25.48 -42.07
N VAL A 16 -10.63 -26.65 -41.77
CA VAL A 16 -12.09 -26.80 -41.61
C VAL A 16 -12.60 -25.97 -40.43
N LEU A 17 -11.91 -25.99 -39.28
CA LEU A 17 -12.30 -25.21 -38.11
C LEU A 17 -12.19 -23.70 -38.34
N SER A 18 -11.14 -23.24 -39.02
CA SER A 18 -11.01 -21.82 -39.37
C SER A 18 -12.09 -21.37 -40.36
N THR A 19 -12.43 -22.18 -41.36
CA THR A 19 -13.54 -21.86 -42.28
C THR A 19 -14.91 -21.88 -41.59
N TYR A 20 -15.13 -22.80 -40.65
CA TYR A 20 -16.37 -22.86 -39.86
C TYR A 20 -16.51 -21.64 -38.94
N SER A 21 -15.42 -21.21 -38.31
CA SER A 21 -15.43 -20.02 -37.44
C SER A 21 -15.62 -18.72 -38.23
N PHE A 22 -15.06 -18.63 -39.44
CA PHE A 22 -15.22 -17.46 -40.30
C PHE A 22 -16.64 -17.36 -40.90
N LEU A 23 -17.24 -18.51 -41.28
CA LEU A 23 -18.60 -18.55 -41.82
C LEU A 23 -19.69 -18.33 -40.75
N ASN A 24 -19.42 -18.67 -39.48
CA ASN A 24 -20.38 -18.46 -38.38
C ASN A 24 -20.27 -17.09 -37.68
N HIS A 25 -19.21 -16.31 -37.93
CA HIS A 25 -19.05 -15.00 -37.30
C HIS A 25 -20.02 -13.91 -37.82
N HIS A 26 -20.76 -14.17 -38.89
CA HIS A 26 -21.75 -13.23 -39.47
C HIS A 26 -23.21 -13.47 -39.03
N LYS A 27 -23.49 -14.32 -38.04
CA LYS A 27 -24.86 -14.63 -37.57
C LYS A 27 -25.08 -14.50 -36.06
N PHE A 28 -24.53 -13.48 -35.42
CA PHE A 28 -24.90 -13.10 -34.06
C PHE A 28 -25.48 -11.67 -34.02
N PRO A 29 -26.81 -11.50 -33.96
CA PRO A 29 -27.40 -10.21 -33.58
C PRO A 29 -27.30 -10.06 -32.05
N LEU A 30 -26.55 -9.06 -31.59
CA LEU A 30 -26.54 -8.62 -30.20
C LEU A 30 -27.89 -7.95 -29.89
N ASN A 31 -28.79 -8.68 -29.25
CA ASN A 31 -30.09 -8.18 -28.79
C ASN A 31 -29.98 -7.86 -27.29
N PHE A 32 -29.69 -6.60 -26.96
CA PHE A 32 -29.36 -6.13 -25.61
C PHE A 32 -30.56 -5.89 -24.68
N ASN A 33 -31.79 -6.26 -25.07
CA ASN A 33 -33.02 -5.90 -24.34
C ASN A 33 -33.67 -7.04 -23.51
N ALA A 34 -32.97 -8.13 -23.20
CA ALA A 34 -33.61 -9.31 -22.59
C ALA A 34 -33.40 -9.50 -21.06
N PHE A 35 -32.76 -8.56 -20.35
CA PHE A 35 -32.40 -8.75 -18.93
C PHE A 35 -32.96 -7.69 -17.97
N TRP A 36 -34.18 -7.19 -18.19
CA TRP A 36 -34.91 -6.45 -17.16
C TRP A 36 -36.39 -6.84 -17.14
N PRO A 37 -36.92 -7.44 -16.06
CA PRO A 37 -38.35 -7.68 -15.94
C PRO A 37 -39.11 -6.37 -15.70
N ASP A 38 -40.18 -6.20 -16.47
CA ASP A 38 -41.17 -5.12 -16.44
C ASP A 38 -41.87 -5.06 -15.08
N GLN A 39 -41.52 -4.11 -14.20
CA GLN A 39 -42.36 -3.76 -13.05
C GLN A 39 -43.43 -2.75 -13.50
N ARG A 40 -44.59 -3.27 -13.90
CA ARG A 40 -45.84 -2.50 -13.95
C ARG A 40 -46.91 -3.21 -13.12
N GLN A 41 -47.19 -2.69 -11.92
CA GLN A 41 -48.54 -2.29 -11.51
C GLN A 41 -48.60 -1.79 -10.04
N SER A 42 -49.46 -0.78 -9.86
CA SER A 42 -49.84 -0.06 -8.62
C SER A 42 -48.77 0.90 -8.06
N SER A 43 -49.04 2.16 -7.74
CA SER A 43 -50.27 2.78 -7.24
C SER A 43 -50.38 4.26 -7.66
N SER A 44 -51.62 4.72 -7.78
CA SER A 44 -52.03 6.08 -8.12
C SER A 44 -51.80 7.07 -6.96
N ARG A 45 -50.97 8.09 -7.16
CA ARG A 45 -51.08 9.43 -6.56
C ARG A 45 -50.36 10.44 -7.46
N ARG A 46 -51.09 11.37 -8.07
CA ARG A 46 -50.50 12.48 -8.85
C ARG A 46 -49.84 13.48 -7.88
N PRO A 47 -48.56 13.85 -8.07
CA PRO A 47 -48.00 15.02 -7.42
C PRO A 47 -48.60 16.30 -8.04
N PRO A 48 -48.60 17.44 -7.32
CA PRO A 48 -48.98 18.73 -7.88
C PRO A 48 -48.01 19.12 -9.02
N PRO A 49 -48.44 19.94 -9.99
CA PRO A 49 -47.59 20.36 -11.09
C PRO A 49 -46.37 21.12 -10.53
N PRO A 50 -45.16 20.87 -11.06
CA PRO A 50 -43.98 21.61 -10.66
C PRO A 50 -44.15 23.09 -11.06
N SER A 51 -43.73 23.98 -10.15
CA SER A 51 -43.49 25.39 -10.44
C SER A 51 -42.64 25.53 -11.71
N PRO A 52 -42.79 26.61 -12.51
CA PRO A 52 -42.06 26.75 -13.75
C PRO A 52 -40.57 26.69 -13.44
N VAL A 53 -39.94 25.60 -13.91
CA VAL A 53 -38.50 25.44 -13.91
C VAL A 53 -37.98 26.57 -14.79
N GLU A 54 -37.30 27.51 -14.16
CA GLU A 54 -36.45 28.46 -14.87
C GLU A 54 -35.53 27.62 -15.74
N GLU A 55 -35.75 27.69 -17.05
CA GLU A 55 -35.06 26.92 -18.06
C GLU A 55 -33.58 27.32 -17.98
N ARG A 56 -32.80 26.61 -17.14
CA ARG A 56 -31.35 26.75 -17.13
C ARG A 56 -30.93 26.46 -18.55
N GLN A 57 -30.53 27.51 -19.28
CA GLN A 57 -29.94 27.39 -20.59
C GLN A 57 -28.89 26.29 -20.50
N GLN A 58 -29.18 25.14 -21.12
CA GLN A 58 -28.16 24.16 -21.39
C GLN A 58 -27.15 24.87 -22.28
N VAL A 59 -25.98 25.17 -21.71
CA VAL A 59 -24.85 25.66 -22.49
C VAL A 59 -24.63 24.61 -23.59
N PRO A 60 -24.75 24.97 -24.87
CA PRO A 60 -24.60 23.99 -25.95
C PRO A 60 -23.25 23.29 -25.80
N LEU A 61 -23.21 21.97 -25.95
CA LEU A 61 -21.97 21.19 -25.86
C LEU A 61 -20.85 21.78 -26.74
N ALA A 62 -21.23 22.35 -27.90
CA ALA A 62 -20.35 23.06 -28.82
C ALA A 62 -19.70 24.33 -28.22
N SER A 63 -20.36 25.04 -27.31
CA SER A 63 -19.80 26.19 -26.58
C SER A 63 -18.74 25.73 -25.58
N LEU A 64 -18.99 24.63 -24.88
CA LEU A 64 -18.01 24.00 -23.99
C LEU A 64 -16.81 23.48 -24.79
N GLU A 65 -17.03 22.76 -25.89
CA GLU A 65 -15.97 22.29 -26.79
C GLU A 65 -15.14 23.43 -27.39
N SER A 66 -15.78 24.52 -27.82
CA SER A 66 -15.05 25.69 -28.29
C SER A 66 -14.15 26.28 -27.21
N SER A 67 -14.63 26.39 -25.97
CA SER A 67 -13.81 26.93 -24.86
C SER A 67 -12.73 25.97 -24.36
N PHE A 68 -12.94 24.65 -24.48
CA PHE A 68 -12.00 23.63 -24.01
C PHE A 68 -10.83 23.41 -24.96
N PHE A 69 -11.01 23.67 -26.27
CA PHE A 69 -9.99 23.48 -27.30
C PHE A 69 -9.41 24.79 -27.87
N THR A 70 -9.92 25.97 -27.48
CA THR A 70 -9.29 27.27 -27.81
C THR A 70 -8.13 27.59 -26.86
N TRP A 71 -7.07 26.77 -26.88
CA TRP A 71 -5.82 27.08 -26.18
C TRP A 71 -4.94 28.11 -26.92
N SER A 72 -5.36 28.50 -28.12
CA SER A 72 -4.62 29.38 -29.01
C SER A 72 -5.58 30.23 -29.80
N ASP A 73 -6.21 31.20 -29.15
CA ASP A 73 -6.62 32.40 -29.86
C ASP A 73 -5.33 33.22 -30.10
N PRO A 74 -4.80 33.26 -31.34
CA PRO A 74 -3.55 33.95 -31.66
C PRO A 74 -3.66 35.47 -31.46
N ASP A 75 -4.89 36.00 -31.38
CA ASP A 75 -5.19 37.42 -31.19
C ASP A 75 -5.52 37.74 -29.72
N ALA A 76 -5.57 36.74 -28.83
CA ALA A 76 -5.78 36.96 -27.40
C ALA A 76 -4.57 37.68 -26.77
N PRO A 77 -4.80 38.68 -25.90
CA PRO A 77 -3.71 39.33 -25.18
C PRO A 77 -2.97 38.31 -24.30
N PRO A 78 -1.64 38.43 -24.15
CA PRO A 78 -0.89 37.53 -23.28
C PRO A 78 -1.44 37.59 -21.87
N LEU A 79 -1.90 36.44 -21.36
CA LEU A 79 -2.35 36.33 -19.98
C LEU A 79 -1.19 36.72 -19.05
N PRO A 80 -1.46 37.53 -18.01
CA PRO A 80 -0.44 37.86 -17.03
C PRO A 80 0.08 36.56 -16.43
N LYS A 81 1.40 36.40 -16.41
CA LYS A 81 2.01 35.22 -15.76
C LYS A 81 1.67 35.27 -14.27
N PRO A 82 1.08 34.21 -13.70
CA PRO A 82 0.85 34.18 -12.27
C PRO A 82 2.19 34.29 -11.54
N PRO A 83 2.23 34.89 -10.34
CA PRO A 83 3.44 34.93 -9.55
C PRO A 83 3.90 33.50 -9.23
N TYR A 84 5.19 33.23 -9.39
CA TYR A 84 5.78 31.97 -8.99
C TYR A 84 5.83 31.88 -7.47
N LYS A 85 5.75 30.64 -6.95
CA LYS A 85 6.13 30.37 -5.56
C LYS A 85 7.62 30.69 -5.37
N PRO A 86 8.06 31.03 -4.15
CA PRO A 86 9.48 31.18 -3.85
C PRO A 86 10.28 29.95 -4.29
N GLU A 87 11.52 30.17 -4.72
CA GLU A 87 12.43 29.08 -5.05
C GLU A 87 12.71 28.23 -3.80
N ALA A 88 12.69 26.91 -3.95
CA ALA A 88 12.91 26.01 -2.84
C ALA A 88 14.36 26.10 -2.35
N GLU A 89 14.54 26.06 -1.03
CA GLU A 89 15.88 25.95 -0.45
C GLU A 89 16.55 24.65 -0.89
N LEU A 90 17.81 24.76 -1.32
CA LEU A 90 18.63 23.61 -1.70
C LEU A 90 18.85 22.72 -0.48
N SER A 91 18.35 21.48 -0.53
CA SER A 91 18.63 20.48 0.50
C SER A 91 20.05 19.95 0.35
N LEU A 92 20.74 19.75 1.47
CA LEU A 92 22.02 19.05 1.48
C LEU A 92 21.85 17.62 0.91
N PRO A 93 22.80 17.12 0.11
CA PRO A 93 22.74 15.76 -0.39
C PRO A 93 22.71 14.76 0.76
N ILE A 94 21.81 13.77 0.69
CA ILE A 94 21.79 12.69 1.66
C ILE A 94 22.95 11.71 1.39
N PRO A 95 23.66 11.23 2.43
CA PRO A 95 24.69 10.21 2.27
C PRO A 95 24.07 8.83 1.98
N ASP A 96 24.89 7.92 1.46
CA ASP A 96 24.51 6.51 1.35
C ASP A 96 24.35 5.91 2.76
N PRO A 97 23.15 5.45 3.15
CA PRO A 97 22.89 4.95 4.50
C PRO A 97 23.51 3.57 4.76
N PHE A 98 23.95 2.85 3.73
CA PHE A 98 24.59 1.55 3.88
C PHE A 98 25.73 1.37 2.86
N PRO A 99 26.85 2.12 3.02
CA PRO A 99 27.94 2.16 2.04
C PRO A 99 28.51 0.78 1.68
N LEU A 100 28.50 -0.14 2.65
CA LEU A 100 28.96 -1.53 2.47
C LEU A 100 28.20 -2.28 1.34
N LEU A 101 26.92 -1.95 1.08
CA LEU A 101 26.19 -2.54 -0.06
C LEU A 101 26.53 -1.90 -1.41
N SER A 102 27.22 -0.76 -1.41
CA SER A 102 27.69 -0.03 -2.59
C SER A 102 29.15 -0.32 -2.94
N GLU A 103 29.87 -1.08 -2.11
CA GLU A 103 31.28 -1.42 -2.33
C GLU A 103 31.49 -2.33 -3.56
N TYR A 104 32.70 -2.26 -4.12
CA TYR A 104 33.15 -3.15 -5.19
C TYR A 104 34.51 -3.79 -4.85
N PRO A 105 34.59 -5.13 -4.75
CA PRO A 105 33.50 -6.09 -4.92
C PRO A 105 32.48 -6.03 -3.77
N ALA A 106 31.22 -6.21 -4.10
CA ALA A 106 30.14 -6.21 -3.12
C ALA A 106 30.29 -7.40 -2.14
N PRO A 107 29.97 -7.23 -0.86
CA PRO A 107 30.06 -8.30 0.14
C PRO A 107 29.09 -9.44 -0.16
N SER A 108 29.50 -10.66 0.19
CA SER A 108 28.62 -11.82 0.02
C SER A 108 27.43 -11.77 0.99
N ARG A 109 26.25 -12.24 0.57
CA ARG A 109 25.08 -12.37 1.46
C ARG A 109 25.38 -13.19 2.72
N LYS A 110 26.23 -14.22 2.61
CA LYS A 110 26.64 -15.04 3.76
C LYS A 110 27.38 -14.22 4.81
N PHE A 111 28.22 -13.28 4.38
CA PHE A 111 28.92 -12.36 5.27
C PHE A 111 27.95 -11.37 5.91
N LEU A 112 27.09 -10.73 5.10
CA LEU A 112 26.09 -9.77 5.58
C LEU A 112 25.17 -10.36 6.65
N LEU A 113 24.74 -11.61 6.46
CA LEU A 113 23.75 -12.28 7.33
C LEU A 113 24.39 -13.25 8.34
N GLN A 114 25.69 -13.14 8.61
CA GLN A 114 26.41 -14.13 9.43
C GLN A 114 25.95 -14.19 10.89
N HIS A 115 25.48 -13.06 11.44
CA HIS A 115 25.00 -12.93 12.82
C HIS A 115 23.47 -12.96 12.93
N VAL A 116 22.76 -13.03 11.80
CA VAL A 116 21.30 -13.02 11.79
C VAL A 116 20.76 -14.35 12.34
N PRO A 117 19.81 -14.31 13.29
CA PRO A 117 19.17 -15.52 13.80
C PRO A 117 18.53 -16.34 12.67
N LYS A 118 18.69 -17.67 12.73
CA LYS A 118 18.05 -18.55 11.74
C LYS A 118 16.56 -18.68 12.05
N PRO A 119 15.69 -18.71 11.03
CA PRO A 119 14.27 -18.94 11.26
C PRO A 119 14.00 -20.30 11.93
N PRO A 120 12.91 -20.43 12.70
CA PRO A 120 12.46 -21.69 13.24
C PRO A 120 12.31 -22.77 12.16
N LYS A 121 12.61 -24.04 12.47
CA LYS A 121 12.51 -25.16 11.49
C LYS A 121 11.09 -25.34 10.91
N SER A 122 10.06 -24.97 11.66
CA SER A 122 8.65 -25.00 11.23
C SER A 122 8.29 -23.93 10.19
N HIS A 123 9.14 -22.92 9.98
CA HIS A 123 8.91 -21.78 9.09
C HIS A 123 8.46 -22.18 7.67
N SER A 124 9.00 -23.28 7.14
CA SER A 124 8.69 -23.74 5.77
C SER A 124 7.23 -24.15 5.51
N LYS A 125 6.39 -24.29 6.54
CA LYS A 125 4.96 -24.68 6.40
C LYS A 125 3.97 -23.53 6.65
N GLU A 126 4.43 -22.39 7.15
CA GLU A 126 3.57 -21.32 7.67
C GLU A 126 3.97 -19.95 7.07
N GLU A 127 4.20 -19.92 5.76
CA GLU A 127 4.62 -18.74 5.00
C GLU A 127 3.53 -17.66 4.96
N ALA A 128 3.45 -16.85 6.00
CA ALA A 128 2.86 -15.50 5.90
C ALA A 128 3.99 -14.52 5.56
N PRO A 129 3.97 -13.89 4.37
CA PRO A 129 5.01 -12.92 3.97
C PRO A 129 4.90 -11.63 4.79
N LEU A 130 5.96 -10.84 4.81
CA LEU A 130 5.94 -9.43 5.20
C LEU A 130 5.87 -8.55 3.97
N LEU A 131 4.84 -7.72 3.88
CA LEU A 131 4.68 -6.72 2.83
C LEU A 131 5.02 -5.33 3.40
N ILE A 132 5.95 -4.63 2.78
CA ILE A 132 6.29 -3.25 3.15
C ILE A 132 6.09 -2.36 1.93
N GLY A 133 5.18 -1.41 2.05
CA GLY A 133 4.91 -0.41 1.01
C GLY A 133 6.00 0.64 1.02
N PHE A 134 6.61 0.90 -0.14
CA PHE A 134 7.61 1.93 -0.29
C PHE A 134 7.15 3.02 -1.25
N THR A 135 7.12 4.27 -0.80
CA THR A 135 6.86 5.41 -1.69
C THR A 135 8.08 6.31 -1.85
N ARG A 136 8.77 6.64 -0.75
CA ARG A 136 9.88 7.60 -0.72
C ARG A 136 10.74 7.43 0.54
N ASN A 137 11.90 8.08 0.62
CA ASN A 137 12.85 7.96 1.73
C ASN A 137 13.54 6.60 1.78
N TRP A 138 14.46 6.40 0.83
CA TRP A 138 15.27 5.18 0.71
C TRP A 138 16.01 4.80 2.02
N PRO A 139 16.67 5.74 2.74
CA PRO A 139 17.35 5.41 3.99
C PRO A 139 16.46 4.76 5.05
N LEU A 140 15.24 5.26 5.25
CA LEU A 140 14.32 4.67 6.22
C LEU A 140 13.86 3.27 5.81
N LEU A 141 13.55 3.06 4.52
CA LEU A 141 13.22 1.71 4.03
C LEU A 141 14.37 0.73 4.29
N LEU A 142 15.60 1.13 3.95
CA LEU A 142 16.76 0.25 4.07
C LEU A 142 17.04 -0.11 5.53
N GLN A 143 16.90 0.85 6.45
CA GLN A 143 16.92 0.60 7.89
C GLN A 143 15.83 -0.40 8.30
N CYS A 144 14.57 -0.12 7.96
CA CYS A 144 13.43 -0.93 8.36
C CYS A 144 13.64 -2.40 7.94
N LEU A 145 14.00 -2.63 6.67
CA LEU A 145 14.30 -3.97 6.15
C LEU A 145 15.45 -4.64 6.89
N THR A 146 16.55 -3.91 7.12
CA THR A 146 17.73 -4.45 7.79
C THR A 146 17.41 -4.83 9.24
N SER A 147 16.61 -4.01 9.93
CA SER A 147 16.17 -4.24 11.31
C SER A 147 15.24 -5.47 11.42
N TYR A 148 14.30 -5.66 10.49
CA TYR A 148 13.49 -6.88 10.43
C TYR A 148 14.33 -8.13 10.21
N ILE A 149 15.30 -8.06 9.30
CA ILE A 149 16.23 -9.17 9.04
C ILE A 149 17.02 -9.48 10.31
N ALA A 150 17.59 -8.47 10.96
CA ALA A 150 18.30 -8.62 12.24
C ALA A 150 17.41 -9.23 13.33
N ALA A 151 16.13 -8.86 13.36
CA ALA A 151 15.12 -9.39 14.26
C ALA A 151 14.59 -10.79 13.88
N GLY A 152 15.32 -11.51 13.02
CA GLY A 152 15.10 -12.91 12.67
C GLY A 152 14.10 -13.13 11.53
N TRP A 153 13.61 -12.07 10.88
CA TRP A 153 12.69 -12.21 9.75
C TRP A 153 13.43 -12.74 8.52
N PRO A 154 13.00 -13.85 7.89
CA PRO A 154 13.70 -14.41 6.75
C PRO A 154 13.62 -13.47 5.55
N PRO A 155 14.75 -13.01 4.97
CA PRO A 155 14.73 -12.05 3.86
C PRO A 155 13.89 -12.49 2.67
N SER A 156 13.89 -13.81 2.37
CA SER A 156 13.10 -14.41 1.29
C SER A 156 11.58 -14.33 1.49
N SER A 157 11.12 -14.05 2.71
CA SER A 157 9.71 -13.84 3.06
C SER A 157 9.32 -12.36 3.14
N ILE A 158 10.27 -11.44 2.95
CA ILE A 158 10.02 -10.00 2.90
C ILE A 158 9.82 -9.56 1.45
N TYR A 159 8.79 -8.77 1.22
CA TYR A 159 8.41 -8.20 -0.07
C TYR A 159 8.25 -6.70 0.08
N VAL A 160 9.15 -5.96 -0.57
CA VAL A 160 9.01 -4.52 -0.76
C VAL A 160 8.08 -4.29 -1.93
N VAL A 161 6.96 -3.62 -1.68
CA VAL A 161 6.05 -3.15 -2.73
C VAL A 161 6.47 -1.74 -3.09
N GLU A 162 7.23 -1.62 -4.18
CA GLU A 162 7.66 -0.36 -4.76
C GLU A 162 6.44 0.37 -5.32
N ASN A 163 5.88 1.26 -4.49
CA ASN A 163 4.75 2.13 -4.75
C ASN A 163 5.22 3.57 -5.06
N THR A 164 6.30 3.69 -5.83
CA THR A 164 6.92 4.98 -6.19
C THR A 164 6.18 5.69 -7.32
N GLY A 165 5.49 4.92 -8.17
CA GLY A 165 4.89 5.42 -9.41
C GLY A 165 5.91 5.81 -10.48
N THR A 166 7.17 5.38 -10.36
CA THR A 166 8.26 5.64 -11.33
C THR A 166 8.44 4.50 -12.34
N MET A 167 7.43 3.63 -12.45
CA MET A 167 7.40 2.47 -13.35
C MET A 167 8.66 1.59 -13.19
N PHE A 168 9.52 1.52 -14.21
CA PHE A 168 10.72 0.69 -14.20
C PHE A 168 12.02 1.47 -13.94
N SER A 169 11.95 2.77 -13.66
CA SER A 169 13.14 3.62 -13.60
C SER A 169 14.12 3.22 -12.50
N ASN A 170 13.64 2.87 -11.31
CA ASN A 170 14.50 2.33 -10.24
C ASN A 170 15.18 1.02 -10.64
N LYS A 171 14.42 0.08 -11.21
CA LYS A 171 14.96 -1.21 -11.68
C LYS A 171 16.02 -1.05 -12.77
N GLN A 172 15.91 0.01 -13.58
CA GLN A 172 16.86 0.34 -14.64
C GLN A 172 18.03 1.22 -14.15
N GLY A 173 18.07 1.59 -12.87
CA GLY A 173 19.12 2.45 -12.30
C GLY A 173 19.09 3.89 -12.83
N GLN A 174 17.91 4.41 -13.19
CA GLN A 174 17.75 5.74 -13.80
C GLN A 174 17.56 6.87 -12.78
N LEU A 175 17.28 6.54 -11.52
CA LEU A 175 17.09 7.52 -10.46
C LEU A 175 18.33 7.56 -9.57
N THR A 176 18.71 8.76 -9.10
CA THR A 176 19.81 8.92 -8.15
C THR A 176 19.32 8.87 -6.71
N LEU A 177 20.23 8.65 -5.77
CA LEU A 177 19.94 8.65 -4.33
C LEU A 177 19.26 9.95 -3.86
N GLN A 178 19.41 11.07 -4.57
CA GLN A 178 18.78 12.32 -4.14
C GLN A 178 17.30 12.42 -4.54
N ASN A 179 16.85 11.57 -5.46
CA ASN A 179 15.46 11.51 -5.89
C ASN A 179 14.57 10.97 -4.75
N PRO A 180 13.43 11.62 -4.43
CA PRO A 180 12.49 11.15 -3.40
C PRO A 180 12.05 9.71 -3.59
N PHE A 181 11.92 9.28 -4.85
CA PHE A 181 11.37 7.97 -5.23
C PHE A 181 12.46 6.93 -5.51
N TYR A 182 13.71 7.22 -5.15
CA TYR A 182 14.84 6.31 -5.34
C TYR A 182 14.66 5.00 -4.57
N LEU A 183 14.93 3.87 -5.24
CA LEU A 183 15.01 2.55 -4.65
C LEU A 183 16.06 1.72 -5.39
N ASN A 184 16.96 1.05 -4.66
CA ASN A 184 18.01 0.24 -5.27
C ASN A 184 17.67 -1.25 -5.27
N HIS A 185 17.21 -1.76 -6.42
CA HIS A 185 16.87 -3.18 -6.60
C HIS A 185 18.05 -4.13 -6.34
N THR A 186 19.28 -3.71 -6.68
CA THR A 186 20.48 -4.53 -6.51
C THR A 186 20.81 -4.71 -5.04
N GLN A 187 20.80 -3.63 -4.25
CA GLN A 187 21.08 -3.68 -2.80
C GLN A 187 20.02 -4.51 -2.06
N LEU A 188 18.73 -4.37 -2.41
CA LEU A 188 17.67 -5.24 -1.86
C LEU A 188 17.89 -6.71 -2.24
N GLY A 189 18.33 -6.97 -3.47
CA GLY A 189 18.70 -8.30 -3.93
C GLY A 189 19.89 -8.90 -3.17
N MET A 190 20.87 -8.08 -2.75
CA MET A 190 21.99 -8.52 -1.93
C MET A 190 21.53 -9.00 -0.56
N LEU A 191 20.63 -8.26 0.09
CA LEU A 191 19.99 -8.65 1.36
C LEU A 191 19.07 -9.89 1.21
N GLY A 192 18.63 -10.20 0.00
CA GLY A 192 17.77 -11.34 -0.29
C GLY A 192 16.28 -11.06 -0.16
N VAL A 193 15.92 -9.78 -0.17
CA VAL A 193 14.55 -9.28 -0.14
C VAL A 193 13.95 -9.30 -1.55
N ASN A 194 12.64 -9.51 -1.65
CA ASN A 194 11.92 -9.47 -2.91
C ASN A 194 11.36 -8.07 -3.17
N VAL A 195 11.31 -7.66 -4.44
CA VAL A 195 10.69 -6.38 -4.84
C VAL A 195 9.53 -6.64 -5.80
N ILE A 196 8.40 -5.98 -5.54
CA ILE A 196 7.21 -5.97 -6.37
C ILE A 196 7.01 -4.54 -6.85
N ILE A 197 6.95 -4.33 -8.16
CA ILE A 197 6.74 -3.00 -8.75
C ILE A 197 5.25 -2.79 -8.94
N THR A 198 4.71 -1.67 -8.45
CA THR A 198 3.35 -1.24 -8.82
C THR A 198 3.36 -0.51 -10.17
N PRO A 199 2.30 -0.65 -10.99
CA PRO A 199 2.25 0.01 -12.30
C PRO A 199 2.05 1.53 -12.21
N THR A 200 1.58 2.02 -11.06
CA THR A 200 1.33 3.43 -10.76
C THR A 200 1.48 3.66 -9.26
N LEU A 201 1.54 4.92 -8.84
CA LEU A 201 1.40 5.29 -7.44
C LEU A 201 -0.03 5.00 -6.98
N LEU A 202 -0.16 4.16 -5.96
CA LEU A 202 -1.40 3.80 -5.29
C LEU A 202 -1.57 4.62 -4.01
N THR A 203 -2.80 5.01 -3.69
CA THR A 203 -3.15 5.53 -2.36
C THR A 203 -3.06 4.42 -1.30
N PHE A 204 -3.14 4.75 -0.01
CA PHE A 204 -3.07 3.73 1.05
C PHE A 204 -4.16 2.67 0.88
N ALA A 205 -5.44 3.06 0.71
CA ALA A 205 -6.53 2.11 0.51
C ALA A 205 -6.35 1.24 -0.75
N GLN A 206 -5.84 1.83 -1.84
CA GLN A 206 -5.52 1.10 -3.06
C GLN A 206 -4.35 0.12 -2.87
N LEU A 207 -3.33 0.51 -2.11
CA LEU A 207 -2.19 -0.32 -1.78
C LEU A 207 -2.59 -1.51 -0.88
N GLN A 208 -3.45 -1.28 0.10
CA GLN A 208 -4.01 -2.36 0.92
C GLN A 208 -4.82 -3.35 0.08
N ASN A 209 -5.67 -2.86 -0.83
CA ASN A 209 -6.34 -3.74 -1.81
C ASN A 209 -5.36 -4.43 -2.76
N PHE A 210 -4.24 -3.80 -3.11
CA PHE A 210 -3.18 -4.43 -3.88
C PHE A 210 -2.52 -5.57 -3.07
N TYR A 211 -2.31 -5.42 -1.76
CA TYR A 211 -1.85 -6.52 -0.89
C TYR A 211 -2.86 -7.66 -0.86
N LEU A 212 -4.14 -7.37 -0.69
CA LEU A 212 -5.20 -8.40 -0.74
C LEU A 212 -5.19 -9.11 -2.10
N TRP A 213 -5.14 -8.37 -3.21
CA TRP A 213 -5.06 -8.96 -4.54
C TRP A 213 -3.77 -9.77 -4.76
N PHE A 214 -2.67 -9.31 -4.18
CA PHE A 214 -1.37 -9.97 -4.26
C PHE A 214 -1.34 -11.28 -3.45
N VAL A 215 -2.09 -11.35 -2.36
CA VAL A 215 -2.06 -12.50 -1.45
C VAL A 215 -3.25 -13.45 -1.69
N SER A 216 -4.34 -12.98 -2.32
CA SER A 216 -5.62 -13.69 -2.38
C SER A 216 -5.62 -14.97 -3.23
N PRO A 217 -6.19 -16.07 -2.71
CA PRO A 217 -6.54 -17.24 -3.50
C PRO A 217 -7.86 -16.99 -4.25
N PHE A 218 -7.82 -16.36 -5.43
CA PHE A 218 -9.00 -16.34 -6.29
C PHE A 218 -9.15 -17.70 -6.98
N ALA A 219 -9.89 -18.62 -6.37
CA ALA A 219 -10.37 -19.81 -7.06
C ALA A 219 -11.46 -19.40 -8.05
N PRO A 220 -11.30 -19.58 -9.38
CA PRO A 220 -12.39 -19.36 -10.30
C PRO A 220 -13.45 -20.45 -10.05
N LEU A 221 -14.64 -20.05 -9.60
CA LEU A 221 -15.75 -20.94 -9.27
C LEU A 221 -16.32 -21.71 -10.48
N LEU A 222 -15.74 -21.60 -11.69
CA LEU A 222 -16.35 -22.12 -12.92
C LEU A 222 -15.33 -22.56 -14.00
N LEU A 223 -14.39 -23.46 -13.70
CA LEU A 223 -13.72 -24.23 -14.79
C LEU A 223 -13.35 -25.68 -14.39
N PRO A 224 -13.64 -26.67 -15.26
CA PRO A 224 -13.33 -28.07 -15.01
C PRO A 224 -11.82 -28.35 -15.03
N ARG A 225 -11.37 -29.10 -14.03
CA ARG A 225 -10.00 -29.42 -13.58
C ARG A 225 -9.03 -30.12 -14.56
N ARG A 226 -9.18 -30.00 -15.89
CA ARG A 226 -8.25 -30.66 -16.82
C ARG A 226 -7.83 -29.70 -17.92
N LEU A 227 -6.52 -29.43 -17.95
CA LEU A 227 -5.74 -28.59 -18.87
C LEU A 227 -5.48 -27.17 -18.35
N THR A 228 -4.29 -26.95 -17.76
CA THR A 228 -3.40 -25.82 -18.09
C THR A 228 -2.11 -25.89 -17.26
N ALA A 229 -1.04 -26.37 -17.88
CA ALA A 229 0.33 -26.07 -17.44
C ALA A 229 0.71 -24.70 -18.01
N VAL A 230 0.25 -23.62 -17.38
CA VAL A 230 0.70 -22.25 -17.66
C VAL A 230 1.64 -21.83 -16.53
N LYS A 231 2.82 -21.32 -16.90
CA LYS A 231 3.81 -20.74 -15.97
C LYS A 231 3.14 -19.67 -15.10
N LYS A 232 2.95 -19.95 -13.81
CA LYS A 232 2.44 -19.02 -12.78
C LYS A 232 3.23 -17.70 -12.80
N ARG A 233 2.57 -16.56 -13.05
CA ARG A 233 3.25 -15.24 -13.20
C ARG A 233 2.61 -14.07 -12.44
N THR A 234 1.58 -14.28 -11.61
CA THR A 234 0.94 -13.22 -10.79
C THR A 234 0.63 -13.67 -9.37
N ALA A 235 0.29 -12.76 -8.49
CA ALA A 235 0.22 -12.98 -7.06
C ALA A 235 -1.11 -13.58 -6.55
N LEU A 236 -2.10 -13.62 -7.43
CA LEU A 236 -3.17 -14.64 -7.48
C LEU A 236 -2.68 -16.12 -7.47
N ASN A 237 -1.35 -16.39 -7.55
CA ASN A 237 -0.76 -17.74 -7.69
C ASN A 237 -0.02 -18.30 -6.43
N ARG A 238 -0.01 -17.60 -5.28
CA ARG A 238 0.83 -17.99 -4.14
C ARG A 238 0.14 -18.71 -2.97
N ASN A 239 -1.19 -18.61 -2.87
CA ASN A 239 -2.01 -19.39 -1.94
C ASN A 239 -1.67 -19.14 -0.45
N TRP A 240 -1.60 -17.87 -0.06
CA TRP A 240 -1.40 -17.44 1.31
C TRP A 240 -2.73 -16.98 1.91
N ASP A 241 -3.12 -17.52 3.07
CA ASP A 241 -4.34 -17.12 3.77
C ASP A 241 -4.10 -15.95 4.73
N TYR A 242 -2.83 -15.66 5.03
CA TYR A 242 -2.40 -14.65 5.97
C TYR A 242 -1.17 -13.92 5.42
N PHE A 243 -1.04 -12.64 5.77
CA PHE A 243 0.16 -11.87 5.52
C PHE A 243 0.38 -10.85 6.63
N PHE A 244 1.62 -10.45 6.82
CA PHE A 244 1.96 -9.28 7.61
C PHE A 244 2.13 -8.09 6.68
N TRP A 245 1.71 -6.91 7.13
CA TRP A 245 2.13 -5.66 6.52
C TRP A 245 2.76 -4.76 7.56
N SER A 246 3.68 -3.90 7.11
CA SER A 246 4.41 -2.99 7.97
C SER A 246 4.67 -1.65 7.30
N HIS A 247 4.79 -0.63 8.15
CA HIS A 247 5.30 0.68 7.77
C HIS A 247 6.78 0.59 7.35
N GLN A 248 7.23 1.56 6.55
CA GLN A 248 8.62 1.63 6.06
C GLN A 248 9.54 2.46 6.99
N ASP A 249 8.97 3.24 7.90
CA ASP A 249 9.65 4.19 8.79
C ASP A 249 9.84 3.64 10.21
N LEU A 250 10.18 2.35 10.30
CA LEU A 250 10.33 1.64 11.56
C LEU A 250 11.79 1.28 11.86
N LEU A 251 12.07 1.10 13.14
CA LEU A 251 13.27 0.46 13.68
C LEU A 251 12.84 -0.68 14.60
N VAL A 252 13.27 -1.90 14.29
CA VAL A 252 12.74 -3.13 14.90
C VAL A 252 13.84 -3.94 15.58
N PHE A 253 13.59 -4.39 16.81
CA PHE A 253 14.50 -5.25 17.56
C PHE A 253 13.78 -6.47 18.14
N SER A 254 14.53 -7.56 18.28
CA SER A 254 14.09 -8.71 19.10
C SER A 254 14.12 -8.36 20.58
N PRO A 255 13.40 -9.11 21.45
CA PRO A 255 13.44 -8.86 22.89
C PRO A 255 14.87 -8.85 23.45
N PRO A 256 15.29 -7.83 24.21
CA PRO A 256 16.68 -7.65 24.62
C PRO A 256 17.18 -8.68 25.65
N HIS A 257 16.28 -9.32 26.39
CA HIS A 257 16.63 -10.19 27.52
C HIS A 257 16.49 -11.69 27.23
N ASP A 258 16.10 -12.08 26.02
CA ASP A 258 16.00 -13.48 25.61
C ASP A 258 16.68 -13.72 24.25
N PRO A 259 17.95 -14.16 24.22
CA PRO A 259 18.68 -14.40 22.99
C PRO A 259 18.15 -15.62 22.21
N SER A 260 17.25 -16.42 22.79
CA SER A 260 16.61 -17.55 22.13
C SER A 260 15.30 -17.18 21.43
N SER A 261 14.76 -15.99 21.73
CA SER A 261 13.54 -15.44 21.17
C SER A 261 13.85 -14.33 20.16
N THR A 262 13.15 -14.36 19.03
CA THR A 262 13.17 -13.27 18.06
C THR A 262 11.80 -12.67 17.90
N LEU A 263 11.73 -11.42 17.45
CA LEU A 263 10.45 -10.82 17.06
C LEU A 263 9.73 -11.72 16.06
N TYR A 264 10.47 -12.26 15.10
CA TYR A 264 9.92 -13.19 14.11
C TYR A 264 9.29 -14.45 14.74
N SER A 265 9.95 -15.12 15.69
CA SER A 265 9.37 -16.30 16.34
C SER A 265 8.13 -15.97 17.18
N ASN A 266 8.09 -14.77 17.77
CA ASN A 266 7.00 -14.35 18.63
C ASN A 266 5.73 -14.03 17.82
N VAL A 267 5.87 -13.27 16.72
CA VAL A 267 4.72 -13.00 15.83
C VAL A 267 4.19 -14.27 15.17
N LEU A 268 5.05 -15.24 14.86
CA LEU A 268 4.62 -16.56 14.37
C LEU A 268 3.82 -17.34 15.41
N SER A 269 4.22 -17.27 16.68
CA SER A 269 3.52 -17.96 17.78
C SER A 269 2.11 -17.38 17.97
N VAL A 270 1.97 -16.05 17.87
CA VAL A 270 0.66 -15.38 17.87
C VAL A 270 -0.18 -15.81 16.66
N MET A 271 0.40 -15.84 15.46
CA MET A 271 -0.31 -16.33 14.26
C MET A 271 -0.79 -17.79 14.43
N GLN A 272 0.04 -18.66 15.01
CA GLN A 272 -0.34 -20.07 15.27
C GLN A 272 -1.52 -20.17 16.24
N TYR A 273 -1.52 -19.37 17.31
CA TYR A 273 -2.65 -19.28 18.24
C TYR A 273 -3.93 -18.82 17.52
N LEU A 274 -3.84 -17.76 16.71
CA LEU A 274 -4.98 -17.20 15.96
C LEU A 274 -5.53 -18.15 14.89
N LYS A 275 -4.74 -19.11 14.42
CA LYS A 275 -5.19 -20.18 13.52
C LYS A 275 -5.87 -21.34 14.26
N SER A 276 -5.76 -21.39 15.59
CA SER A 276 -6.36 -22.46 16.38
C SER A 276 -7.87 -22.28 16.54
N PRO A 277 -8.64 -23.36 16.75
CA PRO A 277 -10.08 -23.26 17.01
C PRO A 277 -10.45 -22.50 18.31
N ALA A 278 -9.48 -22.24 19.19
CA ALA A 278 -9.69 -21.49 20.42
C ALA A 278 -9.71 -19.97 20.19
N ALA A 279 -9.16 -19.49 19.07
CA ALA A 279 -9.13 -18.07 18.74
C ALA A 279 -10.53 -17.56 18.35
N PRO A 280 -10.85 -16.29 18.68
CA PRO A 280 -12.07 -15.66 18.19
C PRO A 280 -12.04 -15.54 16.66
N LYS A 281 -13.20 -15.40 16.03
CA LYS A 281 -13.29 -15.03 14.62
C LYS A 281 -12.61 -13.67 14.44
N TRP A 282 -11.46 -13.61 13.78
CA TRP A 282 -10.60 -12.43 13.76
C TRP A 282 -10.30 -11.92 12.34
N ALA A 283 -9.91 -10.66 12.22
CA ALA A 283 -9.55 -10.03 10.94
C ALA A 283 -8.15 -9.42 10.92
N HIS A 284 -7.82 -8.61 11.92
CA HIS A 284 -6.50 -8.00 12.09
C HIS A 284 -5.95 -8.34 13.48
N HIS A 285 -4.64 -8.44 13.57
CA HIS A 285 -3.94 -8.52 14.85
C HIS A 285 -2.71 -7.61 14.82
N PHE A 286 -2.64 -6.68 15.75
CA PHE A 286 -1.65 -5.61 15.83
C PHE A 286 -0.49 -6.01 16.76
N PHE A 287 0.72 -5.55 16.46
CA PHE A 287 1.91 -5.80 17.29
C PHE A 287 2.55 -4.52 17.85
N ALA A 288 2.22 -3.37 17.28
CA ALA A 288 2.56 -2.05 17.80
C ALA A 288 1.68 -1.05 17.04
N TYR A 289 0.42 -0.91 17.45
CA TYR A 289 -0.59 -0.21 16.65
C TYR A 289 -0.58 -0.72 15.18
N ASP A 290 -0.80 0.16 14.19
CA ASP A 290 -0.78 -0.18 12.76
C ASP A 290 0.63 -0.39 12.17
N HIS A 291 1.70 -0.22 12.95
CA HIS A 291 3.09 -0.30 12.46
C HIS A 291 3.45 -1.68 11.94
N LEU A 292 3.00 -2.75 12.61
CA LEU A 292 3.10 -4.14 12.17
C LEU A 292 1.78 -4.86 12.45
N THR A 293 1.15 -5.36 11.39
CA THR A 293 -0.18 -5.97 11.48
C THR A 293 -0.20 -7.31 10.75
N LEU A 294 -0.74 -8.33 11.40
CA LEU A 294 -1.14 -9.59 10.78
C LEU A 294 -2.57 -9.49 10.25
N VAL A 295 -2.75 -9.89 9.00
CA VAL A 295 -4.03 -9.79 8.28
C VAL A 295 -4.58 -11.18 7.97
N ASN A 296 -5.84 -11.42 8.34
CA ASN A 296 -6.63 -12.58 7.91
C ASN A 296 -7.36 -12.23 6.61
N LEU A 297 -6.80 -12.69 5.49
CA LEU A 297 -7.27 -12.31 4.16
C LEU A 297 -8.73 -12.71 3.88
N PRO A 298 -9.18 -13.95 4.20
CA PRO A 298 -10.58 -14.33 4.08
C PRO A 298 -11.55 -13.40 4.81
N SER A 299 -11.20 -12.95 6.01
CA SER A 299 -12.04 -12.05 6.81
C SER A 299 -12.19 -10.69 6.12
N VAL A 300 -11.07 -10.11 5.68
CA VAL A 300 -11.07 -8.80 5.01
C VAL A 300 -11.83 -8.83 3.68
N LEU A 301 -11.67 -9.90 2.90
CA LEU A 301 -12.39 -10.05 1.63
C LEU A 301 -13.90 -10.27 1.82
N SER A 302 -14.31 -10.89 2.93
CA SER A 302 -15.73 -11.16 3.19
C SER A 302 -16.60 -9.91 3.31
N ILE A 303 -15.98 -8.75 3.62
CA ILE A 303 -16.66 -7.45 3.73
C ILE A 303 -16.32 -6.48 2.58
N GLY A 304 -15.66 -6.96 1.52
CA GLY A 304 -15.41 -6.19 0.30
C GLY A 304 -14.08 -5.43 0.24
N GLY A 305 -13.13 -5.66 1.14
CA GLY A 305 -11.82 -4.98 1.11
C GLY A 305 -11.89 -3.51 1.55
N TRP A 306 -10.87 -2.74 1.20
CA TRP A 306 -10.71 -1.33 1.57
C TRP A 306 -11.48 -0.43 0.60
N ASP A 307 -12.15 0.62 1.11
CA ASP A 307 -12.86 1.57 0.25
C ASP A 307 -11.87 2.53 -0.40
N THR A 308 -11.69 2.41 -1.73
CA THR A 308 -10.72 3.22 -2.47
C THR A 308 -11.13 4.69 -2.63
N HIS A 309 -12.38 5.06 -2.32
CA HIS A 309 -12.79 6.46 -2.27
C HIS A 309 -12.31 7.17 -1.00
N ILE A 310 -11.84 6.43 0.01
CA ILE A 310 -11.20 6.97 1.22
C ILE A 310 -9.69 6.68 1.10
N PRO A 311 -8.92 7.52 0.37
CA PRO A 311 -7.58 7.18 -0.10
C PRO A 311 -6.51 7.07 0.99
N PHE A 312 -6.55 7.93 2.01
CA PHE A 312 -5.58 8.01 3.11
C PHE A 312 -6.27 8.54 4.36
N TYR A 313 -5.88 8.03 5.53
CA TYR A 313 -6.45 8.34 6.86
C TYR A 313 -7.99 8.20 6.92
N SER A 314 -8.53 7.82 8.08
CA SER A 314 -9.94 7.42 8.26
C SER A 314 -10.37 6.17 7.47
N THR A 315 -9.59 5.71 6.50
CA THR A 315 -9.81 4.46 5.75
C THR A 315 -9.58 3.22 6.61
N ASP A 316 -8.66 3.32 7.57
CA ASP A 316 -8.48 2.41 8.70
C ASP A 316 -9.74 2.36 9.55
N CYS A 317 -10.25 3.52 9.95
CA CYS A 317 -11.49 3.60 10.72
C CYS A 317 -12.69 3.01 9.97
N ASP A 318 -12.82 3.28 8.66
CA ASP A 318 -13.83 2.65 7.80
C ASP A 318 -13.70 1.12 7.77
N MET A 319 -12.50 0.61 7.47
CA MET A 319 -12.26 -0.82 7.33
C MET A 319 -12.45 -1.55 8.66
N TYR A 320 -11.80 -1.08 9.72
CA TYR A 320 -11.82 -1.72 11.02
C TYR A 320 -13.23 -1.73 11.60
N THR A 321 -13.99 -0.65 11.41
CA THR A 321 -15.37 -0.58 11.88
C THR A 321 -16.27 -1.56 11.14
N ARG A 322 -16.16 -1.65 9.82
CA ARG A 322 -16.91 -2.66 9.04
C ARG A 322 -16.57 -4.09 9.46
N LEU A 323 -15.32 -4.38 9.81
CA LEU A 323 -14.92 -5.68 10.35
C LEU A 323 -15.56 -5.96 11.71
N MET A 324 -15.56 -4.98 12.62
CA MET A 324 -16.20 -5.11 13.92
C MET A 324 -17.70 -5.37 13.80
N TRP A 325 -18.41 -4.60 12.96
CA TRP A 325 -19.85 -4.83 12.70
C TRP A 325 -20.14 -6.17 12.04
N ALA A 326 -19.20 -6.74 11.28
CA ALA A 326 -19.29 -8.10 10.73
C ALA A 326 -18.92 -9.21 11.75
N GLY A 327 -18.67 -8.83 13.01
CA GLY A 327 -18.36 -9.72 14.13
C GLY A 327 -16.95 -10.27 14.10
N PHE A 328 -16.01 -9.59 13.44
CA PHE A 328 -14.59 -9.94 13.50
C PHE A 328 -13.90 -9.20 14.65
N TRP A 329 -13.25 -9.97 15.51
CA TRP A 329 -12.35 -9.47 16.52
C TRP A 329 -11.06 -8.92 15.90
N GLN A 330 -10.55 -7.86 16.52
CA GLN A 330 -9.27 -7.25 16.22
C GLN A 330 -8.57 -7.04 17.57
N GLY A 331 -7.34 -7.51 17.72
CA GLY A 331 -6.62 -7.41 18.98
C GLY A 331 -5.15 -7.07 18.79
N GLU A 332 -4.44 -7.01 19.90
CA GLU A 332 -3.06 -6.56 19.94
C GLU A 332 -2.20 -7.48 20.81
N SER A 333 -0.92 -7.60 20.46
CA SER A 333 0.09 -8.26 21.28
C SER A 333 1.41 -7.48 21.17
N PRO A 334 1.59 -6.46 22.02
CA PRO A 334 2.77 -5.58 21.94
C PRO A 334 4.06 -6.29 22.40
N GLU A 335 3.93 -7.34 23.21
CA GLU A 335 5.04 -8.07 23.83
C GLU A 335 5.67 -9.11 22.89
N VAL A 336 5.97 -8.74 21.63
CA VAL A 336 6.66 -9.60 20.67
C VAL A 336 8.11 -9.19 20.40
N GLY A 337 8.47 -7.97 20.75
CA GLY A 337 9.77 -7.34 20.48
C GLY A 337 9.60 -5.83 20.61
N LEU A 338 10.57 -5.07 20.09
CA LEU A 338 10.51 -3.61 20.11
C LEU A 338 10.32 -3.09 18.69
N ILE A 339 9.30 -2.26 18.49
CA ILE A 339 8.96 -1.67 17.20
C ILE A 339 8.84 -0.16 17.42
N PHE A 340 9.84 0.59 16.97
CA PHE A 340 9.92 2.03 17.13
C PHE A 340 9.49 2.74 15.85
N ASP A 341 8.59 3.71 15.97
CA ASP A 341 8.18 4.59 14.87
C ASP A 341 9.14 5.78 14.80
N VAL A 342 9.96 5.85 13.74
CA VAL A 342 11.09 6.79 13.66
C VAL A 342 11.00 7.70 12.44
N LYS A 343 11.66 8.87 12.47
CA LYS A 343 11.69 9.83 11.34
C LYS A 343 13.08 10.09 10.77
N THR A 344 14.09 9.43 11.33
CA THR A 344 15.51 9.54 10.95
C THR A 344 16.11 8.14 10.90
N PRO A 345 16.94 7.80 9.90
CA PRO A 345 17.70 6.57 9.94
C PRO A 345 18.81 6.64 11.01
N VAL A 346 19.30 5.48 11.45
CA VAL A 346 20.57 5.33 12.15
C VAL A 346 21.72 5.84 11.28
N ASP A 347 22.80 6.28 11.92
CA ASP A 347 23.97 6.83 11.24
C ASP A 347 24.68 5.78 10.35
N ASP A 348 24.63 4.50 10.75
CA ASP A 348 25.15 3.37 9.98
C ASP A 348 24.22 2.15 10.05
N VAL A 349 23.56 1.84 8.94
CA VAL A 349 22.61 0.70 8.85
C VAL A 349 23.32 -0.65 9.03
N ALA A 350 24.62 -0.75 8.73
CA ALA A 350 25.38 -1.99 8.89
C ALA A 350 25.45 -2.46 10.36
N ALA A 351 25.39 -1.52 11.32
CA ALA A 351 25.39 -1.80 12.75
C ALA A 351 24.22 -2.69 13.17
N LEU A 352 23.07 -2.58 12.49
CA LEU A 352 21.88 -3.38 12.77
C LEU A 352 22.09 -4.87 12.48
N LEU A 353 23.02 -5.23 11.60
CA LEU A 353 23.39 -6.63 11.32
C LEU A 353 24.51 -7.14 12.23
N SER A 354 24.90 -6.36 13.25
CA SER A 354 26.00 -6.66 14.16
C SER A 354 27.30 -6.99 13.41
N LEU A 355 27.61 -6.23 12.35
CA LEU A 355 28.83 -6.43 11.58
C LEU A 355 30.04 -5.82 12.31
N PRO A 356 31.22 -6.49 12.33
CA PRO A 356 32.39 -5.95 13.02
C PRO A 356 32.84 -4.60 12.45
N GLY A 357 33.11 -3.63 13.33
CA GLY A 357 33.57 -2.29 12.95
C GLY A 357 32.46 -1.29 12.63
N HIS A 358 31.19 -1.66 12.85
CA HIS A 358 30.04 -0.79 12.68
C HIS A 358 29.33 -0.59 14.02
N GLU A 359 28.97 0.66 14.34
CA GLU A 359 28.37 1.04 15.63
C GLU A 359 27.01 1.70 15.40
N ALA A 360 26.06 1.41 16.29
CA ALA A 360 24.70 1.93 16.18
C ALA A 360 24.68 3.37 16.69
N GLY A 361 24.76 4.33 15.77
CA GLY A 361 24.77 5.76 16.06
C GLY A 361 23.46 6.46 15.69
N PHE A 362 23.16 7.54 16.40
CA PHE A 362 22.12 8.49 16.02
C PHE A 362 22.57 9.92 16.35
N ASN A 363 22.57 10.80 15.33
CA ASN A 363 23.02 12.20 15.44
C ASN A 363 24.47 12.32 15.97
N GLY A 364 25.33 11.36 15.64
CA GLY A 364 26.73 11.34 16.07
C GLY A 364 26.96 10.79 17.48
N THR A 365 25.90 10.41 18.20
CA THR A 365 25.99 9.70 19.48
C THR A 365 25.91 8.21 19.23
N VAL A 366 26.88 7.45 19.73
CA VAL A 366 26.89 5.98 19.69
C VAL A 366 26.12 5.43 20.88
N TYR A 367 25.27 4.44 20.64
CA TYR A 367 24.45 3.79 21.65
C TYR A 367 24.89 2.33 21.84
N GLU A 368 25.19 1.94 23.07
CA GLU A 368 25.48 0.54 23.42
C GLU A 368 24.19 -0.27 23.60
N ASP A 369 23.12 0.37 24.09
CA ASP A 369 21.80 -0.24 24.27
C ASP A 369 20.89 0.14 23.09
N VAL A 370 20.39 -0.89 22.39
CA VAL A 370 19.45 -0.74 21.28
C VAL A 370 18.08 -0.21 21.72
N VAL A 371 17.71 -0.41 22.99
CA VAL A 371 16.49 0.16 23.57
C VAL A 371 16.63 1.67 23.66
N GLU A 372 17.74 2.15 24.24
CA GLU A 372 18.02 3.58 24.38
C GLU A 372 18.10 4.27 23.02
N LEU A 373 18.73 3.63 22.03
CA LEU A 373 18.76 4.11 20.64
C LEU A 373 17.35 4.28 20.08
N GLY A 374 16.52 3.23 20.19
CA GLY A 374 15.15 3.24 19.67
C GLY A 374 14.27 4.29 20.33
N GLU A 375 14.36 4.42 21.66
CA GLU A 375 13.65 5.43 22.44
C GLU A 375 14.06 6.85 22.04
N ALA A 376 15.37 7.13 21.93
CA ALA A 376 15.87 8.44 21.52
C ALA A 376 15.39 8.82 20.09
N MET A 377 15.41 7.86 19.16
CA MET A 377 14.95 8.08 17.79
C MET A 377 13.44 8.28 17.70
N GLN A 378 12.66 7.54 18.50
CA GLN A 378 11.22 7.68 18.57
C GLN A 378 10.81 9.00 19.26
N GLU A 379 11.50 9.40 20.32
CA GLU A 379 11.28 10.69 20.99
C GLU A 379 11.44 11.84 19.99
N VAL A 380 12.48 11.82 19.15
CA VAL A 380 12.64 12.82 18.09
C VAL A 380 11.45 12.86 17.14
N LYS A 381 10.78 11.73 16.87
CA LYS A 381 9.57 11.71 16.02
C LYS A 381 8.37 12.37 16.67
N TYR A 382 8.13 12.10 17.95
CA TYR A 382 6.92 12.52 18.66
C TYR A 382 7.08 13.79 19.51
N ASN A 383 8.31 14.25 19.74
CA ASN A 383 8.53 15.49 20.47
C ASN A 383 8.23 16.69 19.56
N HIS A 384 7.15 17.39 19.88
CA HIS A 384 6.65 18.57 19.16
C HIS A 384 7.36 19.88 19.59
N SER A 385 8.41 19.83 20.41
CA SER A 385 9.05 21.03 20.93
C SER A 385 9.83 21.80 19.84
N ASN A 386 9.24 22.90 19.38
CA ASN A 386 9.85 24.13 18.83
C ASN A 386 10.39 24.20 17.39
N ASP A 387 10.41 23.14 16.57
CA ASP A 387 11.12 23.20 15.26
C ASP A 387 10.24 23.06 14.00
N ASN A 388 8.91 23.23 14.08
CA ASN A 388 7.99 22.96 12.96
C ASN A 388 8.17 21.54 12.35
N SER A 389 8.91 20.62 12.98
CA SER A 389 9.15 19.27 12.47
C SER A 389 8.04 18.32 12.90
N GLY A 390 6.88 18.45 12.24
CA GLY A 390 5.80 17.49 12.35
C GLY A 390 6.27 16.03 12.24
N ARG A 391 5.48 15.10 12.82
CA ARG A 391 5.71 13.65 12.88
C ARG A 391 6.20 13.03 11.56
N ASN A 392 5.68 13.53 10.44
CA ASN A 392 5.91 12.98 9.11
C ASN A 392 6.93 13.76 8.26
N THR A 393 7.73 14.67 8.84
CA THR A 393 8.72 15.45 8.07
C THR A 393 9.78 14.64 7.32
N TRP A 394 9.99 13.38 7.70
CA TRP A 394 10.87 12.45 6.99
C TRP A 394 10.52 12.29 5.51
N GLN A 395 9.26 12.52 5.16
CA GLN A 395 8.70 12.44 3.83
C GLN A 395 9.27 13.46 2.82
N LEU A 396 9.92 14.52 3.31
CA LEU A 396 10.48 15.60 2.49
C LEU A 396 12.02 15.65 2.50
N ARG A 397 12.69 14.60 2.99
CA ARG A 397 14.16 14.58 3.15
C ARG A 397 14.94 14.51 1.85
N GLN A 398 14.48 13.70 0.90
CA GLN A 398 15.03 13.64 -0.46
C GLN A 398 14.23 14.62 -1.33
N ARG A 399 14.90 15.53 -2.04
CA ARG A 399 14.29 16.58 -2.89
C ARG A 399 14.95 16.76 -4.25
N GLY A 400 15.99 15.97 -4.56
CA GLY A 400 16.73 16.06 -5.81
C GLY A 400 16.05 15.32 -6.96
N GLY A 401 16.85 15.02 -7.99
CA GLY A 401 16.39 14.26 -9.16
C GLY A 401 15.64 15.09 -10.21
N GLN A 402 15.76 16.42 -10.18
CA GLN A 402 15.31 17.27 -11.28
C GLN A 402 15.97 16.78 -12.58
N GLU A 403 15.20 16.73 -13.67
CA GLU A 403 15.60 16.19 -14.99
C GLU A 403 15.64 14.65 -15.10
N GLU A 404 15.47 13.91 -14.00
CA GLU A 404 15.34 12.45 -14.04
C GLU A 404 13.96 12.00 -14.55
N PRO A 405 13.84 10.78 -15.12
CA PRO A 405 12.55 10.23 -15.50
C PRO A 405 11.56 10.19 -14.33
N PHE A 406 10.29 10.51 -14.61
CA PHE A 406 9.21 10.54 -13.60
C PHE A 406 9.45 11.49 -12.42
N TYR A 407 10.31 12.51 -12.59
CA TYR A 407 10.50 13.56 -11.60
C TYR A 407 9.16 14.19 -11.19
N ARG A 408 8.98 14.37 -9.87
CA ARG A 408 7.92 15.18 -9.28
C ARG A 408 8.54 16.07 -8.22
N ASP A 409 8.11 17.32 -8.18
CA ASP A 409 8.49 18.24 -7.11
C ASP A 409 8.08 17.66 -5.75
N ALA A 410 9.05 17.48 -4.85
CA ALA A 410 8.83 16.79 -3.57
C ALA A 410 7.84 17.55 -2.67
N ALA A 411 7.91 18.88 -2.65
CA ALA A 411 7.01 19.72 -1.87
C ALA A 411 5.59 19.70 -2.44
N GLY A 412 5.45 19.81 -3.76
CA GLY A 412 4.17 19.69 -4.47
C GLY A 412 3.55 18.30 -4.30
N PHE A 413 4.37 17.25 -4.29
CA PHE A 413 3.93 15.89 -4.01
C PHE A 413 3.36 15.75 -2.59
N GLU A 414 4.02 16.35 -1.59
CA GLU A 414 3.52 16.39 -0.22
C GLU A 414 2.18 17.13 -0.12
N VAL A 415 2.07 18.30 -0.74
CA VAL A 415 0.81 19.07 -0.79
C VAL A 415 -0.30 18.24 -1.42
N GLY A 416 -0.04 17.57 -2.55
CA GLY A 416 -1.01 16.69 -3.19
C GLY A 416 -1.42 15.52 -2.31
N THR A 417 -0.48 14.94 -1.55
CA THR A 417 -0.77 13.89 -0.58
C THR A 417 -1.68 14.41 0.53
N LYS A 418 -1.38 15.59 1.11
CA LYS A 418 -2.23 16.23 2.13
C LYS A 418 -3.64 16.52 1.63
N MET A 419 -3.79 17.00 0.40
CA MET A 419 -5.12 17.19 -0.20
C MET A 419 -5.91 15.88 -0.30
N MET A 420 -5.25 14.77 -0.64
CA MET A 420 -5.90 13.46 -0.71
C MET A 420 -6.26 12.92 0.69
N ILE A 421 -5.45 13.23 1.71
CA ILE A 421 -5.75 12.92 3.11
C ILE A 421 -7.02 13.65 3.57
N ASP A 422 -7.08 14.96 3.32
CA ASP A 422 -8.24 15.78 3.68
C ASP A 422 -9.51 15.34 2.92
N LEU A 423 -9.35 14.96 1.64
CA LEU A 423 -10.42 14.34 0.87
C LEU A 423 -10.89 13.01 1.49
N GLY A 424 -9.97 12.16 1.94
CA GLY A 424 -10.31 10.89 2.60
C GLY A 424 -11.15 11.10 3.85
N ARG A 425 -10.72 12.02 4.72
CA ARG A 425 -11.50 12.43 5.91
C ARG A 425 -12.89 12.93 5.54
N ALA A 426 -13.01 13.76 4.50
CA ALA A 426 -14.30 14.28 4.05
C ALA A 426 -15.21 13.17 3.50
N VAL A 427 -14.67 12.26 2.67
CA VAL A 427 -15.45 11.13 2.14
C VAL A 427 -15.89 10.20 3.27
N PHE A 428 -15.02 9.91 4.23
CA PHE A 428 -15.37 9.13 5.42
C PHE A 428 -16.52 9.78 6.18
N ALA A 429 -16.40 11.08 6.45
CA ALA A 429 -17.42 11.84 7.18
C ALA A 429 -18.79 11.75 6.48
N GLU A 430 -18.84 12.06 5.18
CA GLU A 430 -20.10 11.97 4.41
C GLU A 430 -20.65 10.55 4.31
N LYS A 431 -19.77 9.55 4.19
CA LYS A 431 -20.16 8.15 4.14
C LYS A 431 -20.83 7.72 5.44
N TRP A 432 -20.37 8.21 6.57
CA TRP A 432 -20.78 7.70 7.87
C TRP A 432 -21.63 8.67 8.69
N GLY A 433 -21.89 9.88 8.19
CA GLY A 433 -22.58 10.90 8.97
C GLY A 433 -21.85 11.23 10.28
N HIS A 434 -20.59 10.81 10.44
CA HIS A 434 -19.77 11.03 11.62
C HIS A 434 -18.28 11.20 11.26
N ARG A 435 -17.54 12.00 12.02
CA ARG A 435 -16.13 12.35 11.72
C ARG A 435 -15.08 11.48 12.42
N GLY A 436 -15.40 10.85 13.56
CA GLY A 436 -14.46 10.07 14.35
C GLY A 436 -14.45 8.58 14.07
N CYS A 437 -13.48 7.88 14.65
CA CYS A 437 -13.38 6.42 14.57
C CYS A 437 -14.24 5.73 15.64
N ASP A 438 -14.77 6.50 16.60
CA ASP A 438 -15.69 6.07 17.64
C ASP A 438 -17.10 5.74 17.10
N ILE A 439 -17.38 5.96 15.81
CA ILE A 439 -18.58 5.41 15.15
C ILE A 439 -18.75 3.90 15.39
N ALA A 440 -17.65 3.17 15.55
CA ALA A 440 -17.68 1.76 15.89
C ALA A 440 -18.41 1.44 17.20
N LEU A 441 -18.45 2.40 18.13
CA LEU A 441 -19.02 2.28 19.47
C LEU A 441 -20.46 2.80 19.54
N MET A 442 -20.96 3.43 18.48
CA MET A 442 -22.31 3.98 18.45
C MET A 442 -23.36 2.87 18.31
N GLU A 443 -24.38 2.91 19.18
CA GLU A 443 -25.43 1.90 19.20
C GLU A 443 -26.32 1.97 17.95
N GLY A 444 -26.61 0.80 17.38
CA GLY A 444 -27.58 0.66 16.28
C GLY A 444 -27.07 0.99 14.88
N ILE A 445 -25.79 1.34 14.73
CA ILE A 445 -25.15 1.56 13.42
C ILE A 445 -24.55 0.24 12.91
N GLU A 446 -24.80 -0.08 11.64
CA GLU A 446 -24.25 -1.24 10.96
C GLU A 446 -23.59 -0.85 9.63
N SER A 447 -22.82 -1.78 9.02
CA SER A 447 -22.15 -1.54 7.73
C SER A 447 -23.09 -1.12 6.59
N ARG A 448 -24.38 -1.48 6.66
CA ARG A 448 -25.39 -1.15 5.64
C ARG A 448 -25.87 0.30 5.68
N ASP A 449 -25.51 1.03 6.74
CA ASP A 449 -25.90 2.42 6.95
C ASP A 449 -24.94 3.41 6.29
N ALA A 450 -23.88 2.91 5.63
CA ALA A 450 -23.03 3.69 4.76
C ALA A 450 -23.87 4.52 3.77
N TRP A 451 -23.61 5.83 3.74
CA TRP A 451 -24.27 6.86 2.96
C TRP A 451 -25.74 7.13 3.32
N ARG A 452 -26.18 6.71 4.52
CA ARG A 452 -27.58 6.88 4.98
C ARG A 452 -27.72 7.66 6.28
N LEU A 453 -26.63 7.84 7.01
CA LEU A 453 -26.64 8.57 8.27
C LEU A 453 -26.64 10.07 8.02
N GLU A 454 -27.45 10.80 8.79
CA GLU A 454 -27.39 12.26 8.81
C GLU A 454 -26.08 12.71 9.49
N ARG A 455 -25.57 13.86 9.07
CA ARG A 455 -24.36 14.44 9.66
C ARG A 455 -24.61 14.81 11.11
N ASP A 456 -23.69 14.44 11.99
CA ASP A 456 -23.69 14.84 13.40
C ASP A 456 -22.86 16.11 13.69
N TRP A 457 -22.48 16.85 12.64
CA TRP A 457 -21.76 18.12 12.73
C TRP A 457 -22.39 19.23 11.86
N GLU A 458 -22.11 20.48 12.23
CA GLU A 458 -22.52 21.66 11.45
C GLU A 458 -21.46 22.10 10.43
N GLU A 459 -21.91 22.73 9.33
CA GLU A 459 -21.00 23.30 8.33
C GLU A 459 -20.16 24.45 8.95
N GLY A 460 -18.83 24.31 8.90
CA GLY A 460 -17.90 25.31 9.41
C GLY A 460 -17.30 25.01 10.79
N GLU A 461 -17.79 23.97 11.49
CA GLU A 461 -17.04 23.41 12.61
C GLU A 461 -15.82 22.67 12.06
N ASN A 462 -14.63 23.25 12.22
CA ASN A 462 -13.39 22.52 11.98
C ASN A 462 -13.35 21.36 12.99
N GLY A 463 -13.61 20.14 12.53
CA GLY A 463 -13.37 18.94 13.32
C GLY A 463 -11.91 18.93 13.70
N GLY A 464 -11.62 19.24 14.96
CA GLY A 464 -10.26 19.35 15.46
C GLY A 464 -9.47 18.08 15.17
N GLU A 465 -8.16 18.22 15.03
CA GLU A 465 -7.22 17.10 14.91
C GLU A 465 -7.21 16.18 16.16
N ASP A 466 -8.03 16.49 17.17
CA ASP A 466 -7.91 16.02 18.55
C ASP A 466 -8.81 14.81 18.88
N GLY A 467 -9.49 14.23 17.88
CA GLY A 467 -10.40 13.09 18.05
C GLY A 467 -10.10 11.87 17.16
N TRP A 468 -8.89 11.79 16.60
CA TRP A 468 -8.48 10.74 15.68
C TRP A 468 -7.71 9.61 16.37
#